data_AF-A0AA86MGJ5-F1
#
_entry.id   AF-A0AA86MGJ5-F1
#
_cell.length_a   1.000
_cell.length_b   1.000
_cell.length_c   1.000
_cell.angle_alpha   90.00
_cell.angle_beta   90.00
_cell.angle_gamma   90.00
#
_symmetry.space_group_name_H-M   'P 1'
#
loop_
_entity.id
_entity.type
_entity.pdbx_description
1 polymer ?
#
loop_
_entity_poly.entity_id
_entity_poly.type
_entity_poly.pdbx_seq_one_letter_code
_entity_poly.pdbx_strand_id
1 'polypeptide(L)'
;MKKAVSIVMALALLTMSLVTFSGTASAAEVKMIATIKKIEMKGTAATVTLKDTKSDKTVTVTVKDELTLDKFKDKRIVEGDEIRLKYDDATGESKLFRKTAGC
;
A
#
# COMPACT_ATOMS: atom_id res chain seq x y z
N MET A 1 33.48 11.28 -52.17
CA MET A 1 32.59 11.08 -51.01
C MET A 1 32.70 9.64 -50.50
N LYS A 2 33.79 9.27 -49.81
CA LYS A 2 34.08 7.88 -49.38
C LYS A 2 34.43 7.77 -47.88
N LYS A 3 34.18 8.83 -47.11
CA LYS A 3 34.58 8.93 -45.70
C LYS A 3 33.40 9.21 -44.74
N ALA A 4 32.21 9.50 -45.29
CA ALA A 4 31.01 9.81 -44.48
C ALA A 4 30.18 8.55 -44.11
N VAL A 5 30.36 7.43 -44.81
CA VAL A 5 29.58 6.20 -44.57
C VAL A 5 30.13 5.39 -43.39
N SER A 6 31.41 5.54 -43.06
CA SER A 6 32.05 4.73 -42.01
C SER A 6 31.80 5.22 -40.58
N ILE A 7 31.30 6.45 -40.40
CA ILE A 7 31.13 7.03 -39.05
C ILE A 7 29.71 6.94 -38.52
N VAL A 8 28.73 6.66 -39.40
CA VAL A 8 27.32 6.46 -39.01
C VAL A 8 27.07 5.02 -38.54
N MET A 9 27.92 4.07 -38.94
CA MET A 9 27.78 2.64 -38.61
C MET A 9 28.49 2.22 -37.30
N ALA A 10 29.05 3.17 -36.55
CA ALA A 10 29.65 2.93 -35.22
C ALA A 10 28.74 3.38 -34.05
N LEU A 11 27.62 4.06 -34.35
CA LEU A 11 26.65 4.54 -33.36
C LEU A 11 25.47 3.57 -33.14
N ALA A 12 25.46 2.41 -33.81
CA ALA A 12 24.32 1.49 -33.81
C ALA A 12 24.46 0.27 -32.86
N LEU A 13 25.56 0.15 -32.09
CA LEU A 13 25.87 -1.11 -31.37
C LEU A 13 26.24 -0.98 -29.89
N LEU A 14 26.15 0.19 -29.27
CA LEU A 14 26.34 0.32 -27.82
C LEU A 14 25.25 1.19 -27.21
N THR A 15 24.32 0.54 -26.51
CA THR A 15 23.62 0.99 -25.28
C THR A 15 22.39 0.13 -24.99
N MET A 16 22.08 -0.87 -25.81
CA MET A 16 21.10 -1.90 -25.48
C MET A 16 21.73 -2.92 -24.52
N SER A 17 21.97 -2.48 -23.29
CA SER A 17 22.49 -3.32 -22.22
C SER A 17 21.74 -3.05 -20.93
N LEU A 18 20.73 -3.90 -20.73
CA LEU A 18 20.44 -4.56 -19.45
C LEU A 18 20.48 -3.66 -18.22
N VAL A 19 19.32 -3.12 -17.87
CA VAL A 19 18.69 -3.46 -16.59
C VAL A 19 17.21 -3.17 -16.75
N THR A 20 16.46 -4.15 -17.26
CA THR A 20 15.09 -4.31 -16.82
C THR A 20 15.16 -4.54 -15.32
N PHE A 21 15.05 -3.46 -14.54
CA PHE A 21 14.64 -3.53 -13.15
C PHE A 21 13.22 -4.08 -13.22
N SER A 22 13.12 -5.40 -13.33
CA SER A 22 11.96 -6.15 -12.90
C SER A 22 11.90 -5.92 -11.41
N GLY A 23 11.40 -4.73 -11.04
CA GLY A 23 11.15 -4.36 -9.67
C GLY A 23 10.42 -5.53 -9.07
N THR A 24 11.08 -6.18 -8.14
CA THR A 24 10.51 -7.26 -7.35
C THR A 24 9.10 -6.83 -7.01
N ALA A 25 8.11 -7.62 -7.41
CA ALA A 25 6.80 -7.60 -6.80
C ALA A 25 6.99 -8.03 -5.34
N SER A 26 7.60 -7.14 -4.55
CA SER A 26 7.63 -7.23 -3.12
C SER A 26 6.21 -6.88 -2.73
N ALA A 27 5.43 -7.91 -2.37
CA ALA A 27 4.24 -7.74 -1.55
C ALA A 27 4.74 -7.09 -0.24
N ALA A 28 4.86 -5.76 -0.28
CA ALA A 28 5.39 -4.97 0.81
C ALA A 28 4.30 -4.94 1.87
N GLU A 29 4.40 -5.88 2.81
CA GLU A 29 3.55 -5.88 3.99
C GLU A 29 3.95 -4.70 4.86
N VAL A 30 3.25 -3.59 4.72
CA VAL A 30 3.52 -2.38 5.48
C VAL A 30 2.84 -2.51 6.84
N LYS A 31 3.65 -2.46 7.91
CA LYS A 31 3.18 -2.38 9.30
C LYS A 31 3.26 -0.93 9.77
N MET A 32 2.16 -0.36 10.22
CA MET A 32 2.08 1.02 10.69
C MET A 32 1.09 1.19 11.84
N ILE A 33 1.22 2.30 12.56
CA ILE A 33 0.26 2.72 13.59
C ILE A 33 -0.46 3.95 13.07
N ALA A 34 -1.76 3.84 12.92
CA ALA A 34 -2.57 4.89 12.33
C ALA A 34 -3.82 5.16 13.17
N THR A 35 -4.31 6.39 13.10
CA THR A 35 -5.56 6.80 13.74
C THR A 35 -6.71 6.69 12.76
N ILE A 36 -7.84 6.13 13.19
CA ILE A 36 -9.03 6.02 12.34
C ILE A 36 -9.65 7.40 12.14
N LYS A 37 -9.75 7.83 10.89
CA LYS A 37 -10.40 9.07 10.50
C LYS A 37 -11.85 8.85 10.07
N LYS A 38 -12.10 7.75 9.34
CA LYS A 38 -13.42 7.41 8.82
C LYS A 38 -13.57 5.91 8.63
N ILE A 39 -14.75 5.36 8.92
CA ILE A 39 -15.10 3.96 8.64
C ILE A 39 -16.33 3.93 7.75
N GLU A 40 -16.24 3.30 6.58
CA GLU A 40 -17.35 3.14 5.65
C GLU A 40 -17.60 1.65 5.40
N MET A 41 -18.74 1.13 5.88
CA MET A 41 -19.13 -0.25 5.60
C MET A 41 -19.70 -0.38 4.18
N LYS A 42 -19.14 -1.30 3.39
CA LYS A 42 -19.56 -1.66 2.04
C LYS A 42 -19.91 -3.15 1.99
N GLY A 43 -21.10 -3.48 2.51
CA GLY A 43 -21.61 -4.85 2.50
C GLY A 43 -20.73 -5.81 3.29
N THR A 44 -19.97 -6.66 2.58
CA THR A 44 -19.06 -7.66 3.14
C THR A 44 -17.63 -7.16 3.36
N ALA A 45 -17.36 -5.88 3.10
CA ALA A 45 -16.09 -5.23 3.39
C ALA A 45 -16.31 -3.87 4.06
N ALA A 46 -15.27 -3.32 4.68
CA ALA A 46 -15.26 -1.97 5.20
C ALA A 46 -14.06 -1.22 4.62
N THR A 47 -14.29 -0.03 4.11
CA THR A 47 -13.25 0.90 3.70
C THR A 47 -12.93 1.80 4.89
N VAL A 48 -11.69 1.78 5.36
CA VAL A 48 -11.27 2.57 6.52
C VAL A 48 -10.22 3.57 6.08
N THR A 49 -10.51 4.84 6.31
CA THR A 49 -9.54 5.94 6.14
C THR A 49 -8.80 6.12 7.44
N LEU A 50 -7.48 5.96 7.38
CA LEU A 50 -6.55 6.00 8.50
C LEU A 50 -5.56 7.13 8.27
N LYS A 51 -5.12 7.78 9.34
CA LYS A 51 -4.03 8.76 9.31
C LYS A 51 -2.81 8.16 9.98
N ASP A 52 -1.73 7.96 9.24
CA ASP A 52 -0.45 7.49 9.80
C ASP A 52 0.07 8.49 10.82
N THR A 53 0.43 7.98 12.01
CA THR A 53 0.92 8.82 13.09
C THR A 53 2.38 9.23 12.87
N LYS A 54 3.14 8.46 12.08
CA LYS A 54 4.56 8.74 11.82
C LYS A 54 4.81 9.65 10.63
N SER A 55 4.01 9.51 9.59
CA SER A 55 4.21 10.15 8.29
C SER A 55 3.17 11.22 7.98
N ASP A 56 2.17 11.40 8.86
CA ASP A 56 1.00 12.28 8.66
C ASP A 56 0.18 11.97 7.38
N LYS A 57 0.46 10.84 6.72
CA LYS A 57 -0.19 10.42 5.48
C LYS A 57 -1.56 9.84 5.76
N THR A 58 -2.53 10.19 4.92
CA THR A 58 -3.84 9.54 4.93
C THR A 58 -3.81 8.31 4.03
N VAL A 59 -4.13 7.16 4.58
CA VAL A 59 -4.15 5.86 3.90
C VAL A 59 -5.54 5.28 3.97
N THR A 60 -6.07 4.84 2.84
CA THR A 60 -7.37 4.15 2.78
C THR A 60 -7.12 2.68 2.54
N VAL A 61 -7.62 1.84 3.45
CA VAL A 61 -7.47 0.38 3.37
C VAL A 61 -8.81 -0.31 3.37
N THR A 62 -8.87 -1.44 2.66
CA THR A 62 -10.05 -2.28 2.64
C THR A 62 -9.89 -3.42 3.62
N VAL A 63 -10.81 -3.49 4.57
CA VAL A 63 -10.93 -4.54 5.57
C VAL A 63 -12.00 -5.52 5.11
N LYS A 64 -11.62 -6.77 4.86
CA LYS A 64 -12.54 -7.87 4.52
C LYS A 64 -12.67 -8.91 5.63
N ASP A 65 -11.89 -8.75 6.69
CA ASP A 65 -11.85 -9.66 7.83
C ASP A 65 -13.14 -9.55 8.65
N GLU A 66 -13.89 -10.65 8.73
CA GLU A 66 -15.20 -10.70 9.39
C GLU A 66 -15.14 -10.29 10.87
N LEU A 67 -14.08 -10.70 11.59
CA LEU A 67 -13.89 -10.34 13.01
C LEU A 67 -13.71 -8.84 13.20
N THR A 68 -13.03 -8.18 12.27
CA THR A 68 -12.83 -6.74 12.31
C THR A 68 -14.10 -6.00 11.89
N LEU A 69 -14.83 -6.50 10.89
CA LEU A 69 -16.14 -5.98 10.49
C LEU A 69 -17.14 -6.02 11.64
N ASP A 70 -17.16 -7.12 12.39
CA ASP A 70 -18.00 -7.28 13.57
C ASP A 70 -17.65 -6.22 14.63
N LYS A 71 -16.36 -6.00 14.91
CA LYS A 71 -15.90 -4.93 15.82
C LYS A 71 -16.29 -3.51 15.38
N PHE A 72 -16.38 -3.26 14.07
CA PHE A 72 -16.87 -1.98 13.56
C PHE A 72 -18.39 -1.84 13.76
N LYS A 73 -19.16 -2.91 13.56
CA LYS A 73 -20.62 -2.93 13.82
C LYS A 73 -20.93 -2.74 15.30
N ASP A 74 -20.18 -3.42 16.15
CA ASP A 74 -20.31 -3.38 17.61
C ASP A 74 -19.75 -2.09 18.24
N LYS A 75 -19.24 -1.15 17.42
CA LYS A 75 -18.60 0.11 17.84
C LYS A 75 -17.45 -0.08 18.84
N ARG A 76 -16.80 -1.25 18.83
CA ARG A 76 -15.60 -1.52 19.65
C ARG A 76 -14.39 -0.76 19.11
N ILE A 77 -14.42 -0.50 17.80
CA ILE A 77 -13.47 0.34 17.10
C ILE A 77 -14.24 1.49 16.45
N VAL A 78 -13.86 2.73 16.78
CA VAL A 78 -14.53 3.95 16.33
C VAL A 78 -13.55 4.94 15.70
N GLU A 79 -14.08 5.96 15.04
CA GLU A 79 -13.30 7.09 14.56
C GLU A 79 -12.59 7.78 15.73
N GLY A 80 -11.31 8.09 15.55
CA GLY A 80 -10.42 8.62 16.61
C GLY A 80 -9.61 7.55 17.33
N ASP A 81 -9.91 6.26 17.17
CA ASP A 81 -9.08 5.21 17.77
C ASP A 81 -7.75 5.04 17.04
N GLU A 82 -6.69 4.82 17.82
CA GLU A 82 -5.40 4.40 17.31
C GLU A 82 -5.37 2.87 17.10
N ILE A 83 -4.95 2.45 15.92
CA ILE A 83 -4.89 1.05 15.54
C ILE A 83 -3.55 0.69 14.89
N ARG A 84 -3.08 -0.52 15.18
CA ARG A 84 -2.00 -1.19 14.47
C ARG A 84 -2.55 -1.84 13.21
N LEU A 85 -2.12 -1.32 12.08
CA LEU A 85 -2.46 -1.82 10.76
C LEU A 85 -1.28 -2.59 10.19
N LYS A 86 -1.56 -3.77 9.64
CA LYS A 86 -0.72 -4.40 8.63
C LYS A 86 -1.55 -4.51 7.37
N TYR A 87 -1.10 -3.90 6.30
CA TYR A 87 -1.77 -4.00 5.01
C TYR A 87 -0.76 -4.37 3.92
N ASP A 88 -1.28 -4.98 2.88
CA ASP A 88 -0.49 -5.26 1.69
C ASP A 88 -0.52 -4.02 0.79
N ASP A 89 0.63 -3.40 0.53
CA ASP A 89 0.68 -2.19 -0.31
C ASP A 89 0.32 -2.49 -1.77
N ALA A 90 0.44 -3.75 -2.22
CA ALA A 90 0.09 -4.14 -3.57
C ALA A 90 -1.43 -4.28 -3.76
N THR A 91 -2.18 -4.73 -2.75
CA THR A 91 -3.64 -4.94 -2.85
C THR A 91 -4.47 -3.93 -2.07
N GLY A 92 -3.87 -3.17 -1.15
CA GLY A 92 -4.58 -2.27 -0.23
C GLY A 92 -5.44 -3.00 0.80
N GLU A 93 -5.25 -4.31 0.95
CA GLU A 93 -6.03 -5.15 1.87
C GLU A 93 -5.37 -5.21 3.25
N SER A 94 -6.19 -5.05 4.30
CA SER A 94 -5.71 -5.21 5.66
C SER A 94 -5.50 -6.70 5.98
N LYS A 95 -4.27 -7.09 6.31
CA LYS A 95 -3.96 -8.41 6.89
C LYS A 95 -4.09 -8.43 8.40
N LEU A 96 -3.83 -7.30 9.06
CA LEU A 96 -3.99 -7.17 10.51
C LEU A 96 -4.60 -5.82 10.82
N PHE A 97 -5.67 -5.83 11.60
CA PHE A 97 -6.32 -4.64 12.10
C PHE A 97 -6.59 -4.82 13.59
N ARG A 98 -5.74 -4.23 14.43
CA ARG A 98 -5.87 -4.34 15.90
C ARG A 98 -5.83 -2.96 16.54
N LYS A 99 -6.81 -2.67 17.40
CA LYS A 99 -6.83 -1.46 18.21
C LYS A 99 -5.67 -1.46 19.21
N THR A 100 -4.98 -0.33 19.35
CA THR A 100 -3.84 -0.20 20.29
C THR A 100 -4.32 0.03 21.71
N ALA A 101 -5.49 0.67 21.88
CA ALA A 101 -6.10 0.93 23.17
C ALA A 101 -7.07 -0.20 23.59
N GLY A 102 -6.77 -0.87 24.71
CA GLY A 102 -7.68 -1.83 25.37
C GLY A 102 -7.47 -3.30 24.99
N CYS A 103 -6.26 -3.82 25.22
CA CYS A 103 -6.09 -5.27 25.39
C CYS A 103 -6.86 -5.74 26.64
#